data_AF-A0A1H6QZ96-F1
#
_entry.id   AF-A0A1H6QZ96-F1
#
_cell.length_a   1.000
_cell.length_b   1.000
_cell.length_c   1.000
_cell.angle_alpha   90.00
_cell.angle_beta   90.00
_cell.angle_gamma   90.00
#
_symmetry.space_group_name_H-M   'P 1'
#
loop_
_entity.id
_entity.type
_entity.pdbx_description
1 polymer ?
#
loop_
_entity_poly.entity_id
_entity_poly.type
_entity_poly.pdbx_seq_one_letter_code
_entity_poly.pdbx_strand_id
1 'polypeptide(L)'
;MEVFEILCVDYNDEYKLKTAFDFTSYLISIDEIWESPKLNKNKIEDMNNSSVSIEQIDNQTNNSNTSIFQLSFSGESKYLEKARLIVLENLSKLGIKKDNSYVLKDTISKQIASQLYPLINEVESSLRKYLIKFFVSKIGTSWWNLTVNSRTATKADSRTDNEKAFVKFIDNKIYLIDFGDLGKMVYSDFTTLYDKTNLIAQILKLEETVEALIDLKKGLESNYTKFFKDTFKAKGFENKWKTLEEIRNKVAHNNLFTNSDLKSGMALHSQLMDIIYAATAKIETIQLNENEVEAFKDDISKKSNGCKIHVISFAVDGYTFNVSDNGGRIILNGGFYKTKEECYDNLRSLSLIMADKSNFHKYQSGMTTSFVIKDKCGNVLANSTKLLSGLDLDRDIDFLQNNYNRAEIIEISSPPN
;
A
#
# COMPACT_ATOMS: atom_id res chain seq x y z
N MET A 1 31.44 21.62 -1.41
CA MET A 1 32.24 20.54 -0.81
C MET A 1 31.29 19.61 -0.11
N GLU A 2 31.41 18.32 -0.40
CA GLU A 2 30.63 17.26 0.20
C GLU A 2 31.29 16.81 1.50
N VAL A 3 30.50 16.27 2.42
CA VAL A 3 30.92 15.89 3.77
C VAL A 3 30.37 14.52 4.14
N PHE A 4 31.23 13.70 4.75
CA PHE A 4 30.89 12.42 5.33
C PHE A 4 31.49 12.31 6.73
N GLU A 5 30.65 12.06 7.74
CA GLU A 5 31.03 12.05 9.14
C GLU A 5 30.66 10.69 9.76
N ILE A 6 31.63 10.09 10.45
CA ILE A 6 31.46 8.82 11.17
C ILE A 6 31.87 9.03 12.63
N LEU A 7 31.07 8.49 13.54
CA LEU A 7 31.39 8.34 14.94
C LEU A 7 31.81 6.90 15.22
N CYS A 8 32.97 6.70 15.85
CA CYS A 8 33.47 5.41 16.31
C CYS A 8 33.55 5.41 17.84
N VAL A 9 33.01 4.37 18.48
CA VAL A 9 32.95 4.27 19.94
C VAL A 9 33.64 3.00 20.44
N ASP A 10 34.75 3.17 21.15
CA ASP A 10 35.44 2.06 21.81
C ASP A 10 35.03 1.99 23.28
N TYR A 11 34.07 1.12 23.62
CA TYR A 11 33.54 1.00 24.99
C TYR A 11 34.48 0.30 25.97
N ASN A 12 35.38 -0.56 25.47
CA ASN A 12 36.16 -1.49 26.29
C ASN A 12 37.66 -1.33 26.08
N ASP A 13 38.08 -0.25 25.42
CA ASP A 13 39.47 -0.04 24.99
C ASP A 13 39.99 -1.22 24.13
N GLU A 14 39.14 -1.78 23.26
CA GLU A 14 39.43 -2.94 22.42
C GLU A 14 40.06 -2.54 21.05
N TYR A 15 39.93 -1.28 20.63
CA TYR A 15 40.39 -0.85 19.32
C TYR A 15 41.91 -0.73 19.28
N LYS A 16 42.51 -1.06 18.12
CA LYS A 16 43.96 -0.90 17.92
C LYS A 16 44.41 0.56 17.88
N LEU A 17 43.53 1.47 17.49
CA LEU A 17 43.78 2.89 17.36
C LEU A 17 43.32 3.59 18.64
N LYS A 18 44.22 4.23 19.37
CA LYS A 18 43.97 4.78 20.72
C LYS A 18 43.88 6.30 20.74
N THR A 19 44.39 6.96 19.72
CA THR A 19 44.44 8.42 19.63
C THR A 19 43.98 8.90 18.25
N ALA A 20 43.54 10.16 18.15
CA ALA A 20 43.25 10.79 16.86
C ALA A 20 44.44 10.77 15.89
N PHE A 21 45.67 10.78 16.43
CA PHE A 21 46.90 10.65 15.64
C PHE A 21 47.08 9.24 15.07
N ASP A 22 46.71 8.19 15.82
CA ASP A 22 46.78 6.81 15.32
C ASP A 22 45.84 6.62 14.14
N PHE A 23 44.62 7.14 14.25
CA PHE A 23 43.66 7.07 13.15
C PHE A 23 44.15 7.82 11.92
N THR A 24 44.69 9.04 12.06
CA THR A 24 45.20 9.78 10.90
C THR A 24 46.42 9.12 10.29
N SER A 25 47.33 8.58 11.10
CA SER A 25 48.49 7.81 10.64
C SER A 25 48.10 6.54 9.88
N TYR A 26 47.03 5.87 10.32
CA TYR A 26 46.49 4.72 9.60
C TYR A 26 45.79 5.13 8.31
N LEU A 27 44.88 6.12 8.36
CA LEU A 27 44.11 6.53 7.20
C LEU A 27 44.99 7.10 6.08
N ILE A 28 46.07 7.81 6.40
CA ILE A 28 47.00 8.32 5.38
C ILE A 28 47.73 7.20 4.64
N SER A 29 47.88 6.01 5.26
CA SER A 29 48.49 4.84 4.62
C SER A 29 47.58 4.10 3.63
N ILE A 30 46.31 4.51 3.52
CA ILE A 30 45.35 3.93 2.57
C ILE A 30 45.53 4.61 1.21
N ASP A 31 46.45 4.08 0.39
CA ASP A 31 46.80 4.67 -0.90
C ASP A 31 45.60 4.79 -1.86
N GLU A 32 44.53 3.98 -1.71
CA GLU A 32 43.40 4.02 -2.64
C GLU A 32 42.52 5.27 -2.53
N ILE A 33 42.58 6.02 -1.42
CA ILE A 33 41.70 7.18 -1.18
C ILE A 33 42.38 8.53 -1.39
N TRP A 34 43.69 8.56 -1.68
CA TRP A 34 44.48 9.78 -1.78
C TRP A 34 45.21 9.91 -3.12
N GLU A 35 45.53 11.13 -3.53
CA GLU A 35 46.45 11.40 -4.65
C GLU A 35 47.86 11.74 -4.18
N SER A 36 47.99 12.67 -3.22
CA SER A 36 49.25 13.10 -2.63
C SER A 36 48.98 13.68 -1.23
N PRO A 37 48.66 12.84 -0.24
CA PRO A 37 48.19 13.29 1.06
C PRO A 37 49.33 13.86 1.90
N LYS A 38 49.00 14.85 2.73
CA LYS A 38 49.89 15.47 3.72
C LYS A 38 49.28 15.34 5.10
N LEU A 39 50.05 14.77 6.02
CA LEU A 39 49.66 14.65 7.43
C LEU A 39 50.05 15.92 8.20
N ASN A 40 49.10 16.47 8.95
CA ASN A 40 49.34 17.52 9.92
C ASN A 40 48.58 17.20 11.22
N LYS A 41 49.28 16.57 12.17
CA LYS A 41 48.72 16.09 13.44
C LYS A 41 47.47 15.22 13.22
N ASN A 42 46.30 15.71 13.58
CA ASN A 42 45.02 15.01 13.49
C ASN A 42 44.24 15.37 12.22
N LYS A 43 44.91 15.93 11.21
CA LYS A 43 44.33 16.30 9.92
C LYS A 43 45.15 15.73 8.76
N ILE A 44 44.47 15.22 7.75
CA ILE A 44 45.04 14.85 6.45
C ILE A 44 44.49 15.83 5.42
N GLU A 45 45.34 16.39 4.57
CA GLU A 45 44.96 17.23 3.44
C GLU A 45 45.55 16.64 2.15
N ASP A 46 44.72 16.56 1.10
CA ASP A 46 45.10 16.00 -0.18
C ASP A 46 45.07 17.06 -1.30
N MET A 47 45.76 16.79 -2.39
CA MET A 47 45.95 17.75 -3.48
C MET A 47 44.65 18.07 -4.24
N ASN A 48 43.69 17.15 -4.20
CA ASN A 48 42.35 17.29 -4.80
C ASN A 48 41.35 18.06 -3.91
N ASN A 49 41.84 18.84 -2.93
CA ASN A 49 41.04 19.54 -1.91
C ASN A 49 40.21 18.63 -1.01
N SER A 50 40.51 17.33 -0.97
CA SER A 50 39.95 16.43 0.04
C SER A 50 40.71 16.58 1.34
N SER A 51 40.02 16.43 2.46
CA SER A 51 40.62 16.48 3.78
C SER A 51 39.88 15.61 4.76
N VAL A 52 40.60 15.15 5.77
CA VAL A 52 40.05 14.40 6.90
C VAL A 52 40.53 15.04 8.18
N SER A 53 39.62 15.25 9.11
CA SER A 53 39.96 15.65 10.48
C SER A 53 39.41 14.65 11.46
N ILE A 54 40.18 14.38 12.51
CA ILE A 54 39.80 13.44 13.56
C ILE A 54 39.77 14.16 14.89
N GLU A 55 38.63 14.10 15.54
CA GLU A 55 38.39 14.69 16.85
C GLU A 55 38.09 13.59 17.85
N GLN A 56 38.78 13.64 18.99
CA GLN A 56 38.46 12.80 20.13
C GLN A 56 37.43 13.56 20.98
N ILE A 57 36.29 12.94 21.23
CA ILE A 57 35.19 13.55 21.97
C ILE A 57 35.27 13.09 23.43
N ASP A 58 35.17 14.05 24.34
CA ASP A 58 35.14 13.79 25.77
C ASP A 58 33.87 13.00 26.14
N ASN A 59 34.07 11.82 26.73
CA ASN A 59 32.97 11.03 27.25
C ASN A 59 32.52 11.59 28.61
N GLN A 60 31.31 12.17 28.67
CA GLN A 60 30.73 12.67 29.92
C GLN A 60 30.06 11.56 30.77
N THR A 61 30.07 10.31 30.32
CA THR A 61 29.49 9.19 31.08
C THR A 61 30.50 8.61 32.07
N ASN A 62 30.00 8.04 33.19
CA ASN A 62 30.79 7.47 34.29
C ASN A 62 31.70 6.28 33.91
N ASN A 63 31.77 5.91 32.63
CA ASN A 63 32.55 4.78 32.16
C ASN A 63 33.94 5.27 31.69
N SER A 64 34.96 5.09 32.53
CA SER A 64 36.32 5.61 32.33
C SER A 64 37.05 5.03 31.12
N ASN A 65 36.55 3.95 30.54
CA ASN A 65 37.23 3.18 29.49
C ASN A 65 36.61 3.39 28.09
N THR A 66 35.67 4.33 27.95
CA THR A 66 35.06 4.62 26.66
C THR A 66 35.84 5.72 25.93
N SER A 67 36.37 5.43 24.75
CA SER A 67 36.94 6.42 23.84
C SER A 67 36.02 6.66 22.65
N ILE A 68 35.77 7.93 22.31
CA ILE A 68 34.89 8.32 21.21
C ILE A 68 35.70 9.14 20.20
N PHE A 69 35.64 8.75 18.93
CA PHE A 69 36.31 9.44 17.84
C PHE A 69 35.32 9.81 16.75
N GLN A 70 35.31 11.09 16.36
CA GLN A 70 34.60 11.57 15.19
C GLN A 70 35.58 11.78 14.04
N LEU A 71 35.30 11.14 12.92
CA LEU A 71 36.05 11.27 11.69
C LEU A 71 35.21 12.08 10.70
N SER A 72 35.73 13.23 10.26
CA SER A 72 35.05 14.13 9.33
C SER A 72 35.83 14.19 8.01
N PHE A 73 35.26 13.61 6.96
CA PHE A 73 35.78 13.64 5.60
C PHE A 73 35.10 14.75 4.81
N SER A 74 35.87 15.59 4.12
CA SER A 74 35.37 16.67 3.26
C SER A 74 36.10 16.66 1.93
N GLY A 75 35.41 16.86 0.81
CA GLY A 75 36.05 16.90 -0.50
C GLY A 75 35.07 17.01 -1.66
N GLU A 76 35.54 16.74 -2.88
CA GLU A 76 34.65 16.64 -4.04
C GLU A 76 33.89 15.31 -4.04
N SER A 77 32.67 15.33 -4.59
CA SER A 77 31.73 14.20 -4.58
C SER A 77 32.33 12.90 -5.12
N LYS A 78 33.10 12.98 -6.23
CA LYS A 78 33.73 11.81 -6.87
C LYS A 78 34.73 11.09 -5.96
N TYR A 79 35.57 11.83 -5.25
CA TYR A 79 36.59 11.26 -4.36
C TYR A 79 35.95 10.75 -3.08
N LEU A 80 35.02 11.53 -2.51
CA LEU A 80 34.33 11.16 -1.29
C LEU A 80 33.48 9.89 -1.49
N GLU A 81 32.75 9.76 -2.61
CA GLU A 81 32.00 8.55 -2.96
C GLU A 81 32.86 7.28 -2.86
N LYS A 82 34.07 7.32 -3.44
CA LYS A 82 35.02 6.21 -3.41
C LYS A 82 35.54 5.96 -1.98
N ALA A 83 35.90 7.04 -1.28
CA ALA A 83 36.51 6.96 0.05
C ALA A 83 35.56 6.40 1.12
N ARG A 84 34.25 6.73 1.09
CA ARG A 84 33.27 6.33 2.12
C ARG A 84 33.30 4.83 2.42
N LEU A 85 33.21 3.99 1.38
CA LEU A 85 33.17 2.54 1.54
C LEU A 85 34.53 1.96 1.90
N ILE A 86 35.61 2.45 1.28
CA ILE A 86 36.99 1.98 1.55
C ILE A 86 37.36 2.25 3.01
N VAL A 87 37.01 3.43 3.53
CA VAL A 87 37.25 3.78 4.94
C VAL A 87 36.47 2.84 5.86
N LEU A 88 35.17 2.67 5.65
CA LEU A 88 34.35 1.78 6.49
C LEU A 88 34.87 0.33 6.48
N GLU A 89 35.31 -0.17 5.33
CA GLU A 89 35.90 -1.50 5.22
C GLU A 89 37.21 -1.61 6.01
N ASN A 90 38.09 -0.60 5.91
CA ASN A 90 39.36 -0.59 6.64
C ASN A 90 39.16 -0.43 8.16
N LEU A 91 38.21 0.41 8.60
CA LEU A 91 37.83 0.52 10.00
C LEU A 91 37.33 -0.84 10.53
N SER A 92 36.52 -1.56 9.75
CA SER A 92 36.08 -2.91 10.12
C SER A 92 37.25 -3.90 10.25
N LYS A 93 38.23 -3.88 9.33
CA LYS A 93 39.45 -4.71 9.39
C LYS A 93 40.30 -4.43 10.64
N LEU A 94 40.24 -3.22 11.18
CA LEU A 94 40.93 -2.85 12.41
C LEU A 94 40.25 -3.35 13.69
N GLY A 95 39.07 -3.96 13.58
CA GLY A 95 38.29 -4.46 14.72
C GLY A 95 37.23 -3.48 15.21
N ILE A 96 37.00 -2.36 14.51
CA ILE A 96 35.90 -1.44 14.81
C ILE A 96 34.60 -2.15 14.45
N LYS A 97 33.84 -2.53 15.48
CA LYS A 97 32.57 -3.27 15.34
C LYS A 97 31.50 -2.37 14.73
N LYS A 98 30.67 -2.94 13.86
CA LYS A 98 29.56 -2.23 13.20
C LYS A 98 28.61 -1.55 14.20
N ASP A 99 28.31 -2.22 15.31
CA ASP A 99 27.41 -1.71 16.36
C ASP A 99 28.00 -0.55 17.17
N ASN A 100 29.26 -0.21 16.91
CA ASN A 100 29.99 0.88 17.53
C ASN A 100 30.40 1.97 16.53
N SER A 101 29.92 1.88 15.28
CA SER A 101 30.18 2.84 14.22
C SER A 101 28.88 3.46 13.71
N TYR A 102 28.79 4.79 13.69
CA TYR A 102 27.57 5.52 13.34
C TYR A 102 27.86 6.55 12.27
N VAL A 103 27.11 6.53 11.17
CA VAL A 103 27.16 7.61 10.17
C VAL A 103 26.36 8.79 10.72
N LEU A 104 27.02 9.92 10.96
CA LEU A 104 26.38 11.14 11.48
C LEU A 104 25.86 12.01 10.34
N LYS A 105 26.63 12.09 9.25
CA LYS A 105 26.32 12.93 8.10
C LYS A 105 26.84 12.30 6.84
N ASP A 106 26.03 12.35 5.79
CA ASP A 106 26.38 11.83 4.49
C ASP A 106 25.73 12.68 3.38
N THR A 107 26.46 13.69 2.92
CA THR A 107 25.93 14.60 1.90
C THR A 107 25.87 13.95 0.52
N ILE A 108 26.69 12.93 0.25
CA ILE A 108 26.64 12.18 -1.01
C ILE A 108 25.32 11.41 -1.13
N SER A 109 24.93 10.71 -0.06
CA SER A 109 23.62 10.04 0.00
C SER A 109 22.47 11.03 -0.17
N LYS A 110 22.55 12.21 0.48
CA LYS A 110 21.59 13.30 0.29
C LYS A 110 21.54 13.78 -1.16
N GLN A 111 22.69 13.96 -1.81
CA GLN A 111 22.78 14.40 -3.20
C GLN A 111 22.15 13.38 -4.15
N ILE A 112 22.39 12.08 -3.93
CA ILE A 112 21.79 10.99 -4.71
C ILE A 112 20.28 10.96 -4.51
N ALA A 113 19.80 11.01 -3.26
CA ALA A 113 18.37 11.05 -2.96
C ALA A 113 17.66 12.25 -3.62
N SER A 114 18.31 13.42 -3.61
CA SER A 114 17.80 14.64 -4.24
C SER A 114 17.70 14.54 -5.76
N GLN A 115 18.59 13.77 -6.40
CA GLN A 115 18.54 13.49 -7.84
C GLN A 115 17.49 12.45 -8.19
N LEU A 116 17.32 11.42 -7.36
CA LEU A 116 16.38 10.33 -7.61
C LEU A 116 14.92 10.73 -7.34
N TYR A 117 14.67 11.58 -6.35
CA TYR A 117 13.30 11.94 -5.94
C TYR A 117 12.43 12.49 -7.09
N PRO A 118 12.90 13.49 -7.89
CA PRO A 118 12.11 13.99 -9.02
C PRO A 118 11.80 12.91 -10.07
N LEU A 119 12.75 12.01 -10.35
CA LEU A 119 12.59 10.92 -11.32
C LEU A 119 11.53 9.91 -10.85
N ILE A 120 11.57 9.54 -9.57
CA ILE A 120 10.58 8.63 -8.97
C ILE A 120 9.18 9.26 -9.03
N ASN A 121 9.08 10.54 -8.68
CA ASN A 121 7.82 11.29 -8.74
C ASN A 121 7.26 11.36 -10.17
N GLU A 122 8.11 11.52 -11.18
CA GLU A 122 7.70 11.54 -12.58
C GLU A 122 7.13 10.18 -13.02
N VAL A 123 7.77 9.07 -12.66
CA VAL A 123 7.29 7.71 -12.95
C VAL A 123 5.94 7.47 -12.28
N GLU A 124 5.80 7.83 -11.00
CA GLU A 124 4.56 7.70 -10.26
C GLU A 124 3.43 8.51 -10.89
N SER A 125 3.68 9.80 -11.14
CA SER A 125 2.72 10.72 -11.76
C SER A 125 2.30 10.25 -13.15
N SER A 126 3.23 9.71 -13.93
CA SER A 126 2.96 9.18 -15.27
C SER A 126 2.09 7.92 -15.22
N LEU A 127 2.34 7.02 -14.27
CA LEU A 127 1.49 5.84 -14.08
C LEU A 127 0.08 6.23 -13.64
N ARG A 128 -0.06 7.18 -12.69
CA ARG A 128 -1.36 7.71 -12.26
C ARG A 128 -2.14 8.29 -13.44
N LYS A 129 -1.48 9.13 -14.24
CA LYS A 129 -2.06 9.72 -15.46
C LYS A 129 -2.52 8.64 -16.43
N TYR A 130 -1.69 7.63 -16.68
CA TYR A 130 -2.04 6.49 -17.52
C TYR A 130 -3.29 5.78 -17.01
N LEU A 131 -3.33 5.42 -15.72
CA LEU A 131 -4.46 4.68 -15.13
C LEU A 131 -5.76 5.49 -15.20
N ILE A 132 -5.74 6.77 -14.83
CA ILE A 132 -6.92 7.65 -14.94
C ILE A 132 -7.41 7.67 -16.39
N LYS A 133 -6.52 7.95 -17.35
CA LYS A 133 -6.90 8.02 -18.78
C LYS A 133 -7.47 6.71 -19.28
N PHE A 134 -6.80 5.60 -18.98
CA PHE A 134 -7.21 4.28 -19.42
C PHE A 134 -8.57 3.91 -18.81
N PHE A 135 -8.72 3.98 -17.49
CA PHE A 135 -9.93 3.54 -16.83
C PHE A 135 -11.14 4.43 -17.13
N VAL A 136 -10.97 5.75 -17.14
CA VAL A 136 -12.08 6.66 -17.49
C VAL A 136 -12.51 6.47 -18.94
N SER A 137 -11.57 6.28 -19.88
CA SER A 137 -11.91 6.14 -21.31
C SER A 137 -12.48 4.77 -21.67
N LYS A 138 -12.12 3.70 -20.94
CA LYS A 138 -12.51 2.33 -21.29
C LYS A 138 -13.61 1.75 -20.41
N ILE A 139 -13.67 2.15 -19.15
CA ILE A 139 -14.65 1.64 -18.16
C ILE A 139 -15.67 2.71 -17.79
N GLY A 140 -15.26 3.98 -17.74
CA GLY A 140 -16.12 5.11 -17.39
C GLY A 140 -15.86 5.66 -15.99
N THR A 141 -16.69 6.58 -15.53
CA THR A 141 -16.46 7.36 -14.29
C THR A 141 -16.52 6.54 -13.00
N SER A 142 -17.22 5.40 -13.01
CA SER A 142 -17.34 4.50 -11.84
C SER A 142 -16.21 3.45 -11.74
N TRP A 143 -15.15 3.58 -12.54
CA TRP A 143 -14.06 2.60 -12.63
C TRP A 143 -13.41 2.24 -11.29
N TRP A 144 -13.35 3.19 -10.35
CA TRP A 144 -12.75 3.00 -9.02
C TRP A 144 -13.35 1.79 -8.29
N ASN A 145 -14.68 1.69 -8.26
CA ASN A 145 -15.41 0.66 -7.52
C ASN A 145 -15.29 -0.74 -8.16
N LEU A 146 -14.86 -0.79 -9.42
CA LEU A 146 -14.76 -2.01 -10.22
C LEU A 146 -13.35 -2.59 -10.19
N THR A 147 -12.35 -1.73 -10.27
CA THR A 147 -10.97 -2.14 -10.54
C THR A 147 -10.10 -2.13 -9.30
N VAL A 148 -10.43 -1.31 -8.30
CA VAL A 148 -9.66 -1.23 -7.06
C VAL A 148 -10.17 -2.29 -6.08
N ASN A 149 -9.26 -3.09 -5.54
CA ASN A 149 -9.61 -4.08 -4.52
C ASN A 149 -10.02 -3.40 -3.20
N SER A 150 -10.83 -4.08 -2.38
CA SER A 150 -11.37 -3.51 -1.13
C SER A 150 -10.27 -3.01 -0.19
N ARG A 151 -9.17 -3.75 -0.03
CA ARG A 151 -8.04 -3.36 0.83
C ARG A 151 -7.41 -2.03 0.40
N THR A 152 -7.17 -1.85 -0.90
CA THR A 152 -6.60 -0.62 -1.45
C THR A 152 -7.60 0.53 -1.36
N ALA A 153 -8.88 0.27 -1.59
CA ALA A 153 -9.95 1.26 -1.40
C ALA A 153 -10.03 1.74 0.06
N THR A 154 -10.09 0.83 1.04
CA THR A 154 -10.12 1.18 2.47
C THR A 154 -8.90 2.00 2.90
N LYS A 155 -7.70 1.67 2.40
CA LYS A 155 -6.49 2.47 2.67
C LYS A 155 -6.57 3.87 2.08
N ALA A 156 -7.17 4.02 0.90
CA ALA A 156 -7.34 5.33 0.28
C ALA A 156 -8.37 6.15 1.06
N ASP A 157 -9.48 5.53 1.47
CA ASP A 157 -10.53 6.16 2.26
C ASP A 157 -10.03 6.61 3.64
N SER A 158 -9.12 5.87 4.27
CA SER A 158 -8.49 6.30 5.54
C SER A 158 -7.49 7.45 5.39
N ARG A 159 -7.14 7.83 4.15
CA ARG A 159 -6.17 8.89 3.83
C ARG A 159 -6.83 10.14 3.24
N THR A 160 -8.16 10.23 3.23
CA THR A 160 -8.88 11.38 2.64
C THR A 160 -8.50 12.71 3.27
N ASP A 161 -8.08 12.71 4.53
CA ASP A 161 -7.63 13.93 5.23
C ASP A 161 -6.25 14.43 4.81
N ASN A 162 -5.49 13.64 4.04
CA ASN A 162 -4.16 14.01 3.55
C ASN A 162 -4.22 15.08 2.45
N GLU A 163 -5.38 15.31 1.83
CA GLU A 163 -5.56 16.27 0.74
C GLU A 163 -6.89 17.01 0.91
N LYS A 164 -6.82 18.32 1.17
CA LYS A 164 -7.99 19.15 1.53
C LYS A 164 -8.34 20.23 0.51
N ALA A 165 -7.42 20.53 -0.40
CA ALA A 165 -7.53 21.67 -1.32
C ALA A 165 -8.23 21.24 -2.62
N PHE A 166 -7.75 20.16 -3.23
CA PHE A 166 -8.22 19.67 -4.53
C PHE A 166 -9.43 18.76 -4.40
N VAL A 167 -9.63 18.07 -3.28
CA VAL A 167 -10.77 17.15 -3.02
C VAL A 167 -12.14 17.80 -3.23
N LYS A 168 -12.22 19.13 -3.10
CA LYS A 168 -13.45 19.91 -3.35
C LYS A 168 -13.80 20.05 -4.82
N PHE A 169 -12.83 19.83 -5.70
CA PHE A 169 -12.93 20.17 -7.13
C PHE A 169 -12.73 18.95 -8.04
N ILE A 170 -12.02 17.91 -7.58
CA ILE A 170 -11.69 16.73 -8.39
C ILE A 170 -11.86 15.44 -7.59
N ASP A 171 -12.08 14.33 -8.31
CA ASP A 171 -11.84 13.00 -7.76
C ASP A 171 -10.34 12.79 -7.57
N ASN A 172 -9.91 12.72 -6.31
CA ASN A 172 -8.51 12.56 -5.93
C ASN A 172 -8.17 11.15 -5.43
N LYS A 173 -9.11 10.19 -5.47
CA LYS A 173 -8.95 8.87 -4.83
C LYS A 173 -7.69 8.14 -5.25
N ILE A 174 -7.35 8.18 -6.54
CA ILE A 174 -6.13 7.55 -7.03
C ILE A 174 -4.89 8.12 -6.34
N TYR A 175 -4.81 9.44 -6.11
CA TYR A 175 -3.67 10.09 -5.46
C TYR A 175 -3.48 9.69 -3.98
N LEU A 176 -4.48 9.05 -3.37
CA LEU A 176 -4.40 8.53 -1.99
C LEU A 176 -3.83 7.10 -1.92
N ILE A 177 -3.66 6.43 -3.05
CA ILE A 177 -3.02 5.11 -3.15
C ILE A 177 -1.52 5.25 -2.97
N ASP A 178 -0.88 4.30 -2.28
CA ASP A 178 0.58 4.26 -2.13
C ASP A 178 1.29 3.70 -3.38
N PHE A 179 2.60 3.96 -3.49
CA PHE A 179 3.39 3.59 -4.68
C PHE A 179 3.30 2.09 -5.02
N GLY A 180 3.39 1.22 -4.01
CA GLY A 180 3.30 -0.23 -4.20
C GLY A 180 1.92 -0.68 -4.69
N ASP A 181 0.84 -0.19 -4.07
CA ASP A 181 -0.52 -0.53 -4.49
C ASP A 181 -0.86 0.03 -5.87
N LEU A 182 -0.30 1.19 -6.25
CA LEU A 182 -0.44 1.75 -7.60
C LEU A 182 0.14 0.80 -8.67
N GLY A 183 1.31 0.23 -8.42
CA GLY A 183 1.91 -0.78 -9.32
C GLY A 183 1.06 -2.04 -9.43
N LYS A 184 0.51 -2.52 -8.31
CA LYS A 184 -0.36 -3.71 -8.30
C LYS A 184 -1.58 -3.54 -9.20
N MET A 185 -2.12 -2.33 -9.34
CA MET A 185 -3.20 -2.05 -10.30
C MET A 185 -2.81 -2.28 -11.77
N VAL A 186 -1.57 -2.64 -12.08
CA VAL A 186 -1.13 -2.95 -13.44
C VAL A 186 -0.74 -4.41 -13.58
N TYR A 187 0.01 -4.95 -12.62
CA TYR A 187 0.58 -6.29 -12.73
C TYR A 187 -0.11 -7.35 -11.87
N SER A 188 -0.89 -6.96 -10.86
CA SER A 188 -1.67 -7.96 -10.12
C SER A 188 -2.73 -8.50 -11.08
N ASP A 189 -2.83 -9.82 -11.18
CA ASP A 189 -3.85 -10.43 -12.02
C ASP A 189 -5.20 -9.92 -11.52
N PHE A 190 -5.91 -9.15 -12.37
CA PHE A 190 -7.27 -8.65 -12.15
C PHE A 190 -8.31 -9.80 -12.14
N THR A 191 -7.95 -10.89 -11.48
CA THR A 191 -8.81 -12.03 -11.14
C THR A 191 -10.00 -11.61 -10.30
N THR A 192 -10.00 -10.40 -9.70
CA THR A 192 -11.17 -9.83 -9.04
C THR A 192 -12.29 -9.41 -10.00
N LEU A 193 -12.06 -9.41 -11.33
CA LEU A 193 -13.14 -9.16 -12.31
C LEU A 193 -14.11 -10.34 -12.43
N TYR A 194 -13.70 -11.52 -11.96
CA TYR A 194 -14.60 -12.62 -11.72
C TYR A 194 -14.51 -12.94 -10.23
N ASP A 195 -15.46 -12.43 -9.44
CA ASP A 195 -15.73 -13.04 -8.14
C ASP A 195 -15.83 -14.56 -8.36
N LYS A 196 -15.03 -15.34 -7.62
CA LYS A 196 -14.98 -16.81 -7.75
C LYS A 196 -16.39 -17.40 -7.70
N THR A 197 -17.28 -16.78 -6.93
CA THR A 197 -18.69 -17.14 -6.80
C THR A 197 -19.48 -16.94 -8.10
N ASN A 198 -19.20 -15.85 -8.82
CA ASN A 198 -19.83 -15.48 -10.09
C ASN A 198 -19.30 -16.36 -11.23
N LEU A 199 -18.01 -16.71 -11.20
CA LEU A 199 -17.39 -17.67 -12.10
C LEU A 199 -18.00 -19.07 -11.94
N ILE A 200 -18.17 -19.53 -10.70
CA ILE A 200 -18.84 -20.80 -10.38
C ILE A 200 -20.29 -20.78 -10.88
N ALA A 201 -21.02 -19.68 -10.68
CA ALA A 201 -22.40 -19.55 -11.17
C ALA A 201 -22.49 -19.54 -12.70
N GLN A 202 -21.52 -18.96 -13.40
CA GLN A 202 -21.43 -19.00 -14.88
C GLN A 202 -21.10 -20.41 -15.37
N ILE A 203 -20.17 -21.11 -14.71
CA ILE A 203 -19.83 -22.52 -15.02
C ILE A 203 -21.05 -23.42 -14.80
N LEU A 204 -21.83 -23.21 -13.73
CA LEU A 204 -23.03 -23.99 -13.43
C LEU A 204 -24.20 -23.74 -14.39
N LYS A 205 -24.19 -22.60 -15.10
CA LYS A 205 -25.21 -22.24 -16.11
C LYS A 205 -24.75 -22.50 -17.54
N LEU A 206 -23.50 -22.92 -17.73
CA LEU A 206 -22.95 -23.18 -19.05
C LEU A 206 -23.63 -24.41 -19.65
N GLU A 207 -23.97 -24.33 -20.94
CA GLU A 207 -24.32 -25.54 -21.67
C GLU A 207 -23.09 -26.46 -21.73
N GLU A 208 -23.30 -27.77 -21.59
CA GLU A 208 -22.23 -28.78 -21.66
C GLU A 208 -21.77 -29.03 -23.11
N THR A 209 -21.39 -27.95 -23.81
CA THR A 209 -20.88 -27.99 -25.18
C THR A 209 -19.43 -27.50 -25.22
N VAL A 210 -18.68 -28.02 -26.19
CA VAL A 210 -17.28 -27.63 -26.40
C VAL A 210 -17.20 -26.16 -26.81
N GLU A 211 -18.18 -25.69 -27.59
CA GLU A 211 -18.31 -24.29 -28.02
C GLU A 211 -18.54 -23.35 -26.82
N ALA A 212 -19.44 -23.68 -25.89
CA ALA A 212 -19.69 -22.86 -24.71
C ALA A 212 -18.44 -22.79 -23.79
N LEU A 213 -17.70 -23.89 -23.68
CA LEU A 213 -16.43 -23.95 -22.95
C LEU A 213 -15.32 -23.10 -23.61
N ILE A 214 -15.25 -23.10 -24.94
CA ILE A 214 -14.33 -22.25 -25.72
C ILE A 214 -14.67 -20.77 -25.54
N ASP A 215 -15.96 -20.41 -25.56
CA ASP A 215 -16.40 -19.03 -25.39
C ASP A 215 -16.24 -18.54 -23.95
N LEU A 216 -16.47 -19.40 -22.95
CA LEU A 216 -16.12 -19.11 -21.56
C LEU A 216 -14.61 -18.86 -21.44
N LYS A 217 -13.77 -19.74 -22.00
CA LYS A 217 -12.31 -19.58 -21.97
C LYS A 217 -11.85 -18.29 -22.63
N LYS A 218 -12.45 -17.90 -23.76
CA LYS A 218 -12.20 -16.62 -24.43
C LYS A 218 -12.66 -15.42 -23.59
N GLY A 219 -13.81 -15.53 -22.92
CA GLY A 219 -14.29 -14.49 -21.99
C GLY A 219 -13.39 -14.32 -20.77
N LEU A 220 -12.85 -15.42 -20.24
CA LEU A 220 -11.91 -15.42 -19.12
C LEU A 220 -10.57 -14.78 -19.46
N GLU A 221 -10.11 -14.91 -20.70
CA GLU A 221 -8.98 -14.15 -21.24
C GLU A 221 -9.45 -12.82 -21.81
N SER A 222 -9.93 -11.91 -20.95
CA SER A 222 -10.41 -10.60 -21.39
C SER A 222 -9.33 -9.85 -22.19
N ASN A 223 -9.75 -9.11 -23.22
CA ASN A 223 -8.87 -8.23 -23.99
C ASN A 223 -8.18 -7.21 -23.08
N TYR A 224 -8.82 -6.86 -21.96
CA TYR A 224 -8.23 -6.15 -20.83
C TYR A 224 -7.01 -6.87 -20.23
N THR A 225 -7.16 -8.12 -19.82
CA THR A 225 -6.08 -8.91 -19.21
C THR A 225 -4.95 -9.14 -20.20
N LYS A 226 -5.29 -9.40 -21.46
CA LYS A 226 -4.31 -9.53 -22.55
C LYS A 226 -3.56 -8.22 -22.78
N PHE A 227 -4.25 -7.09 -22.81
CA PHE A 227 -3.62 -5.79 -23.02
C PHE A 227 -2.61 -5.43 -21.93
N PHE A 228 -2.95 -5.59 -20.65
CA PHE A 228 -2.01 -5.34 -19.55
C PHE A 228 -0.86 -6.34 -19.54
N LYS A 229 -1.13 -7.62 -19.87
CA LYS A 229 -0.09 -8.63 -20.04
C LYS A 229 0.91 -8.23 -21.13
N ASP A 230 0.43 -7.88 -22.32
CA ASP A 230 1.28 -7.56 -23.47
C ASP A 230 2.03 -6.23 -23.30
N THR A 231 1.39 -5.26 -22.63
CA THR A 231 1.93 -3.90 -22.52
C THR A 231 2.87 -3.74 -21.34
N PHE A 232 2.61 -4.40 -20.21
CA PHE A 232 3.37 -4.26 -18.97
C PHE A 232 4.07 -5.55 -18.55
N LYS A 233 3.34 -6.67 -18.42
CA LYS A 233 3.89 -7.93 -17.88
C LYS A 233 5.02 -8.47 -18.77
N ALA A 234 4.80 -8.49 -20.09
CA ALA A 234 5.81 -8.91 -21.08
C ALA A 234 7.07 -8.04 -21.07
N LYS A 235 6.96 -6.78 -20.63
CA LYS A 235 8.11 -5.86 -20.49
C LYS A 235 8.78 -5.93 -19.11
N GLY A 236 8.38 -6.88 -18.26
CA GLY A 236 8.92 -7.04 -16.92
C GLY A 236 8.69 -5.83 -16.02
N PHE A 237 7.53 -5.16 -16.17
CA PHE A 237 7.18 -3.97 -15.41
C PHE A 237 7.17 -4.22 -13.90
N GLU A 238 6.58 -5.34 -13.45
CA GLU A 238 6.46 -5.67 -12.03
C GLU A 238 7.80 -5.64 -11.29
N ASN A 239 8.81 -6.35 -11.82
CA ASN A 239 10.12 -6.41 -11.19
C ASN A 239 10.76 -5.02 -11.13
N LYS A 240 10.68 -4.25 -12.22
CA LYS A 240 11.22 -2.88 -12.27
C LYS A 240 10.52 -1.96 -11.26
N TRP A 241 9.19 -2.06 -11.16
CA TRP A 241 8.39 -1.27 -10.23
C TRP A 241 8.76 -1.58 -8.77
N LYS A 242 8.87 -2.87 -8.41
CA LYS A 242 9.26 -3.29 -7.06
C LYS A 242 10.68 -2.82 -6.71
N THR A 243 11.64 -2.94 -7.62
CA THR A 243 13.00 -2.42 -7.38
C THR A 243 13.00 -0.89 -7.25
N LEU A 244 12.18 -0.17 -8.03
CA LEU A 244 12.04 1.28 -7.85
C LEU A 244 11.36 1.63 -6.51
N GLU A 245 10.41 0.83 -6.04
CA GLU A 245 9.77 0.98 -4.73
C GLU A 245 10.79 0.87 -3.59
N GLU A 246 11.74 -0.06 -3.67
CA GLU A 246 12.84 -0.18 -2.70
C GLU A 246 13.70 1.09 -2.66
N ILE A 247 14.08 1.62 -3.82
CA ILE A 247 14.84 2.87 -3.94
C ILE A 247 14.02 4.05 -3.39
N ARG A 248 12.73 4.13 -3.74
CA ARG A 248 11.80 5.16 -3.24
C ARG A 248 11.72 5.14 -1.72
N ASN A 249 11.66 3.97 -1.11
CA ASN A 249 11.63 3.83 0.35
C ASN A 249 12.95 4.28 0.96
N LYS A 250 14.10 3.94 0.36
CA LYS A 250 15.40 4.51 0.78
C LYS A 250 15.40 6.04 0.75
N VAL A 251 14.83 6.64 -0.31
CA VAL A 251 14.77 8.11 -0.46
C VAL A 251 13.88 8.72 0.63
N ALA A 252 12.68 8.17 0.84
CA ALA A 252 11.73 8.67 1.81
C ALA A 252 12.21 8.54 3.27
N HIS A 253 13.05 7.55 3.56
CA HIS A 253 13.62 7.31 4.90
C HIS A 253 15.01 7.93 5.10
N ASN A 254 15.48 8.79 4.18
CA ASN A 254 16.79 9.44 4.24
C ASN A 254 17.94 8.43 4.48
N ASN A 255 17.88 7.29 3.78
CA ASN A 255 18.80 6.18 3.96
C ASN A 255 20.16 6.43 3.25
N LEU A 256 21.12 5.52 3.41
CA LEU A 256 22.43 5.58 2.77
C LEU A 256 22.37 5.08 1.31
N PHE A 257 23.10 5.76 0.44
CA PHE A 257 23.18 5.50 -0.99
C PHE A 257 24.62 5.40 -1.49
N THR A 258 24.75 4.66 -2.59
CA THR A 258 25.94 4.53 -3.41
C THR A 258 25.65 4.99 -4.84
N ASN A 259 26.69 5.23 -5.62
CA ASN A 259 26.56 5.53 -7.03
C ASN A 259 25.89 4.39 -7.83
N SER A 260 25.95 3.15 -7.33
CA SER A 260 25.20 2.03 -7.91
C SER A 260 23.69 2.23 -7.78
N ASP A 261 23.23 2.74 -6.63
CA ASP A 261 21.82 3.08 -6.41
C ASP A 261 21.37 4.19 -7.37
N LEU A 262 22.19 5.24 -7.57
CA LEU A 262 21.90 6.33 -8.50
C LEU A 262 21.74 5.80 -9.94
N LYS A 263 22.72 5.03 -10.42
CA LYS A 263 22.69 4.43 -11.77
C LYS A 263 21.47 3.52 -11.95
N SER A 264 21.18 2.69 -10.96
CA SER A 264 20.04 1.78 -10.99
C SER A 264 18.71 2.55 -11.02
N GLY A 265 18.57 3.59 -10.19
CA GLY A 265 17.38 4.44 -10.16
C GLY A 265 17.15 5.19 -11.47
N MET A 266 18.20 5.75 -12.08
CA MET A 266 18.11 6.42 -13.38
C MET A 266 17.74 5.45 -14.51
N ALA A 267 18.31 4.24 -14.51
CA ALA A 267 17.98 3.21 -15.48
C ALA A 267 16.52 2.74 -15.33
N LEU A 268 16.05 2.53 -14.09
CA LEU A 268 14.66 2.16 -13.80
C LEU A 268 13.68 3.25 -14.22
N HIS A 269 14.01 4.52 -13.99
CA HIS A 269 13.22 5.65 -14.48
C HIS A 269 13.03 5.56 -15.99
N SER A 270 14.12 5.52 -16.77
CA SER A 270 14.04 5.45 -18.24
C SER A 270 13.22 4.24 -18.71
N GLN A 271 13.49 3.05 -18.16
CA GLN A 271 12.79 1.83 -18.56
C GLN A 271 11.29 1.86 -18.23
N LEU A 272 10.91 2.39 -17.06
CA LEU A 272 9.51 2.46 -16.66
C LEU A 272 8.76 3.53 -17.46
N MET A 273 9.40 4.68 -17.72
CA MET A 273 8.83 5.73 -18.57
C MET A 273 8.57 5.23 -19.99
N ASP A 274 9.50 4.48 -20.59
CA ASP A 274 9.32 3.87 -21.91
C ASP A 274 8.13 2.90 -21.95
N ILE A 275 7.96 2.10 -20.89
CA ILE A 275 6.81 1.19 -20.77
C ILE A 275 5.50 1.99 -20.69
N ILE A 276 5.44 2.99 -19.80
CA ILE A 276 4.23 3.78 -19.55
C ILE A 276 3.84 4.61 -20.77
N TYR A 277 4.81 5.22 -21.47
CA TYR A 277 4.52 5.98 -22.69
C TYR A 277 4.08 5.11 -23.84
N ALA A 278 4.73 3.96 -24.05
CA ALA A 278 4.27 3.00 -25.05
C ALA A 278 2.85 2.48 -24.74
N ALA A 279 2.51 2.30 -23.46
CA ALA A 279 1.17 1.94 -23.03
C ALA A 279 0.16 3.06 -23.30
N THR A 280 0.53 4.29 -22.97
CA THR A 280 -0.32 5.49 -23.13
C THR A 280 -0.67 5.73 -24.60
N ALA A 281 0.29 5.57 -25.51
CA ALA A 281 0.06 5.72 -26.95
C ALA A 281 -0.93 4.69 -27.52
N LYS A 282 -1.07 3.53 -26.87
CA LYS A 282 -1.97 2.46 -27.31
C LYS A 282 -3.38 2.57 -26.75
N ILE A 283 -3.65 3.46 -25.79
CA ILE A 283 -4.98 3.55 -25.14
C ILE A 283 -6.09 3.71 -26.18
N GLU A 284 -5.92 4.57 -27.18
CA GLU A 284 -6.95 4.84 -28.20
C GLU A 284 -7.21 3.62 -29.11
N THR A 285 -6.19 2.79 -29.35
CA THR A 285 -6.28 1.61 -30.22
C THR A 285 -7.04 0.43 -29.60
N ILE A 286 -7.28 0.46 -28.29
CA ILE A 286 -7.93 -0.63 -27.58
C ILE A 286 -9.44 -0.49 -27.71
N GLN A 287 -10.09 -1.48 -28.31
CA GLN A 287 -11.53 -1.65 -28.19
C GLN A 287 -11.79 -2.76 -27.18
N LEU A 288 -12.37 -2.40 -26.03
CA LEU A 288 -12.95 -3.40 -25.15
C LEU A 288 -14.24 -3.89 -25.79
N ASN A 289 -14.49 -5.18 -25.70
CA ASN A 289 -15.63 -5.85 -26.30
C ASN A 289 -16.87 -5.34 -25.55
N GLU A 290 -17.99 -5.11 -26.24
CA GLU A 290 -19.22 -4.61 -25.60
C GLU A 290 -19.66 -5.50 -24.41
N ASN A 291 -19.50 -6.83 -24.54
CA ASN A 291 -19.77 -7.79 -23.46
C ASN A 291 -18.88 -7.61 -22.21
N GLU A 292 -17.63 -7.14 -22.37
CA GLU A 292 -16.74 -6.86 -21.23
C GLU A 292 -17.19 -5.60 -20.51
N VAL A 293 -17.52 -4.54 -21.26
CA VAL A 293 -18.06 -3.29 -20.73
C VAL A 293 -19.42 -3.51 -20.06
N GLU A 294 -20.26 -4.38 -20.61
CA GLU A 294 -21.53 -4.81 -20.02
C GLU A 294 -21.28 -5.57 -18.71
N ALA A 295 -20.33 -6.51 -18.66
CA ALA A 295 -19.96 -7.22 -17.43
C ALA A 295 -19.44 -6.27 -16.35
N PHE A 296 -18.65 -5.25 -16.72
CA PHE A 296 -18.23 -4.18 -15.82
C PHE A 296 -19.44 -3.41 -15.27
N LYS A 297 -20.41 -3.05 -16.11
CA LYS A 297 -21.62 -2.31 -15.71
C LYS A 297 -22.58 -3.15 -14.86
N ASP A 298 -22.68 -4.45 -15.14
CA ASP A 298 -23.46 -5.40 -14.36
C ASP A 298 -22.90 -5.57 -12.95
N ASP A 299 -21.58 -5.52 -12.78
CA ASP A 299 -20.95 -5.50 -11.46
C ASP A 299 -21.18 -4.17 -10.72
N ILE A 300 -21.30 -3.03 -11.43
CA ILE A 300 -21.72 -1.74 -10.82
C ILE A 300 -23.14 -1.87 -10.26
N SER A 301 -24.08 -2.41 -11.04
CA SER A 301 -25.47 -2.56 -10.62
C SER A 301 -25.64 -3.56 -9.47
N LYS A 302 -24.76 -4.57 -9.38
CA LYS A 302 -24.71 -5.55 -8.28
C LYS A 302 -24.07 -4.98 -7.01
N LYS A 303 -22.98 -4.19 -7.10
CA LYS A 303 -22.33 -3.57 -5.94
C LYS A 303 -23.08 -2.34 -5.39
N SER A 304 -23.81 -1.59 -6.23
CA SER A 304 -24.55 -0.40 -5.77
C SER A 304 -25.88 -0.71 -5.07
N ASN A 305 -26.33 -1.98 -5.07
CA ASN A 305 -27.66 -2.36 -4.59
C ASN A 305 -27.66 -3.23 -3.31
N GLY A 306 -26.51 -3.66 -2.78
CA GLY A 306 -26.44 -4.50 -1.58
C GLY A 306 -26.59 -3.72 -0.26
N CYS A 307 -27.36 -4.25 0.69
CA CYS A 307 -27.38 -3.71 2.06
C CYS A 307 -26.04 -3.96 2.77
N LYS A 308 -25.76 -3.26 3.88
CA LYS A 308 -24.53 -3.45 4.66
C LYS A 308 -24.84 -4.07 6.01
N ILE A 309 -24.08 -5.09 6.41
CA ILE A 309 -24.16 -5.71 7.75
C ILE A 309 -23.00 -5.20 8.58
N HIS A 310 -23.30 -4.45 9.63
CA HIS A 310 -22.32 -3.90 10.57
C HIS A 310 -22.26 -4.83 11.78
N VAL A 311 -21.18 -5.60 11.95
CA VAL A 311 -20.92 -6.41 13.14
C VAL A 311 -20.19 -5.53 14.15
N ILE A 312 -20.85 -5.28 15.29
CA ILE A 312 -20.38 -4.33 16.30
C ILE A 312 -19.86 -5.11 17.50
N SER A 313 -18.60 -4.87 17.86
CA SER A 313 -18.00 -5.37 19.11
C SER A 313 -18.09 -4.28 20.17
N PHE A 314 -18.58 -4.64 21.37
CA PHE A 314 -18.50 -3.78 22.54
C PHE A 314 -17.31 -4.18 23.41
N ALA A 315 -16.59 -3.21 23.99
CA ALA A 315 -15.31 -3.43 24.66
C ALA A 315 -15.39 -4.33 25.91
N VAL A 316 -16.57 -4.45 26.52
CA VAL A 316 -16.75 -5.21 27.78
C VAL A 316 -17.82 -6.29 27.68
N ASP A 317 -18.75 -6.19 26.72
CA ASP A 317 -19.94 -7.02 26.72
C ASP A 317 -20.34 -7.38 25.29
N GLY A 318 -19.79 -8.46 24.73
CA GLY A 318 -20.39 -9.16 23.57
C GLY A 318 -20.42 -8.42 22.22
N TYR A 319 -21.22 -9.00 21.32
CA TYR A 319 -21.34 -8.65 19.90
C TYR A 319 -22.81 -8.43 19.54
N THR A 320 -23.06 -7.55 18.59
CA THR A 320 -24.36 -7.43 17.91
C THR A 320 -24.13 -7.17 16.42
N PHE A 321 -25.20 -7.09 15.64
CA PHE A 321 -25.13 -6.63 14.26
C PHE A 321 -26.29 -5.71 13.91
N ASN A 322 -26.06 -4.79 12.98
CA ASN A 322 -27.09 -3.97 12.35
C ASN A 322 -27.05 -4.15 10.84
N VAL A 323 -28.19 -4.09 10.18
CA VAL A 323 -28.27 -4.05 8.71
C VAL A 323 -28.76 -2.68 8.29
N SER A 324 -28.04 -2.03 7.40
CA SER A 324 -28.43 -0.74 6.83
C SER A 324 -28.73 -0.82 5.35
N ASP A 325 -29.65 0.03 4.88
CA ASP A 325 -29.85 0.27 3.46
C ASP A 325 -28.71 1.10 2.85
N ASN A 326 -28.80 1.37 1.55
CA ASN A 326 -27.78 2.11 0.80
C ASN A 326 -27.64 3.57 1.25
N GLY A 327 -28.66 4.13 1.90
CA GLY A 327 -28.64 5.47 2.49
C GLY A 327 -28.06 5.50 3.90
N GLY A 328 -27.62 4.35 4.43
CA GLY A 328 -27.08 4.22 5.78
C GLY A 328 -28.15 4.13 6.87
N ARG A 329 -29.43 4.04 6.51
CA ARG A 329 -30.52 3.89 7.49
C ARG A 329 -30.57 2.44 7.97
N ILE A 330 -30.56 2.23 9.30
CA ILE A 330 -30.66 0.91 9.90
C ILE A 330 -32.09 0.38 9.75
N ILE A 331 -32.21 -0.77 9.11
CA ILE A 331 -33.48 -1.44 8.80
C ILE A 331 -33.69 -2.70 9.65
N LEU A 332 -32.60 -3.31 10.15
CA LEU A 332 -32.66 -4.53 10.94
C LEU A 332 -31.59 -4.50 12.05
N ASN A 333 -31.95 -4.98 13.24
CA ASN A 333 -31.06 -5.07 14.40
C ASN A 333 -31.05 -6.52 14.90
N GLY A 334 -29.84 -7.04 15.12
CA GLY A 334 -29.60 -8.34 15.72
C GLY A 334 -29.80 -8.36 17.22
N GLY A 335 -29.76 -9.56 17.79
CA GLY A 335 -29.69 -9.75 19.23
C GLY A 335 -28.31 -9.37 19.78
N PHE A 336 -28.13 -9.67 21.07
CA PHE A 336 -26.86 -9.54 21.74
C PHE A 336 -26.25 -10.93 21.94
N TYR A 337 -24.99 -11.10 21.54
CA TYR A 337 -24.29 -12.38 21.50
C TYR A 337 -23.04 -12.30 22.39
N LYS A 338 -22.72 -13.38 23.11
CA LYS A 338 -21.56 -13.38 24.01
C LYS A 338 -20.26 -13.48 23.22
N THR A 339 -20.29 -14.21 22.10
CA THR A 339 -19.13 -14.44 21.26
C THR A 339 -19.37 -13.95 19.84
N LYS A 340 -18.28 -13.67 19.14
CA LYS A 340 -18.30 -13.34 17.70
C LYS A 340 -18.91 -14.49 16.90
N GLU A 341 -18.56 -15.73 17.24
CA GLU A 341 -19.03 -16.92 16.56
C GLU A 341 -20.56 -17.08 16.65
N GLU A 342 -21.14 -16.87 17.84
CA GLU A 342 -22.60 -16.85 18.03
C GLU A 342 -23.30 -15.79 17.16
N CYS A 343 -22.70 -14.60 17.03
CA CYS A 343 -23.22 -13.54 16.17
C CYS A 343 -23.20 -13.96 14.68
N TYR A 344 -22.08 -14.54 14.23
CA TYR A 344 -21.94 -15.02 12.85
C TYR A 344 -22.84 -16.22 12.53
N ASP A 345 -23.08 -17.12 13.49
CA ASP A 345 -24.03 -18.22 13.33
C ASP A 345 -25.47 -17.73 13.17
N ASN A 346 -25.82 -16.65 13.86
CA ASN A 346 -27.12 -16.00 13.68
C ASN A 346 -27.24 -15.35 12.28
N LEU A 347 -26.20 -14.65 11.81
CA LEU A 347 -26.16 -14.09 10.45
C LEU A 347 -26.30 -15.18 9.37
N ARG A 348 -25.64 -16.33 9.55
CA ARG A 348 -25.82 -17.50 8.67
C ARG A 348 -27.25 -18.01 8.70
N SER A 349 -27.86 -18.12 9.88
CA SER A 349 -29.25 -18.54 10.04
C SER A 349 -30.22 -17.59 9.31
N LEU A 350 -30.00 -16.28 9.43
CA LEU A 350 -30.77 -15.27 8.69
C LEU A 350 -30.64 -15.44 7.18
N SER A 351 -29.41 -15.66 6.66
CA SER A 351 -29.18 -15.82 5.22
C SER A 351 -29.97 -16.98 4.59
N LEU A 352 -30.22 -18.03 5.38
CA LEU A 352 -30.97 -19.21 4.94
C LEU A 352 -32.48 -18.97 4.89
N ILE A 353 -33.00 -18.03 5.68
CA ILE A 353 -34.45 -17.81 5.85
C ILE A 353 -34.96 -16.50 5.25
N MET A 354 -34.06 -15.57 4.89
CA MET A 354 -34.41 -14.26 4.32
C MET A 354 -35.24 -14.35 3.04
N ALA A 355 -35.07 -15.39 2.23
CA ALA A 355 -35.78 -15.54 0.96
C ALA A 355 -37.28 -15.82 1.14
N ASP A 356 -37.70 -16.31 2.31
CA ASP A 356 -39.09 -16.71 2.57
C ASP A 356 -39.82 -15.64 3.41
N LYS A 357 -40.81 -14.99 2.78
CA LYS A 357 -41.62 -13.93 3.39
C LYS A 357 -42.37 -14.39 4.63
N SER A 358 -42.66 -15.69 4.76
CA SER A 358 -43.41 -16.23 5.90
C SER A 358 -42.66 -16.11 7.23
N ASN A 359 -41.33 -15.93 7.19
CA ASN A 359 -40.50 -15.73 8.38
C ASN A 359 -40.53 -14.29 8.92
N PHE A 360 -41.16 -13.35 8.18
CA PHE A 360 -41.29 -11.95 8.59
C PHE A 360 -42.63 -11.73 9.29
N HIS A 361 -42.59 -11.63 10.62
CA HIS A 361 -43.77 -11.42 11.44
C HIS A 361 -43.95 -9.93 11.71
N LYS A 362 -44.98 -9.32 11.12
CA LYS A 362 -45.31 -7.90 11.29
C LYS A 362 -46.05 -7.65 12.60
N TYR A 363 -45.76 -6.53 13.24
CA TYR A 363 -46.35 -6.07 14.48
C TYR A 363 -46.74 -4.59 14.35
N GLN A 364 -47.86 -4.23 14.98
CA GLN A 364 -48.29 -2.84 15.11
C GLN A 364 -48.43 -2.51 16.59
N SER A 365 -47.77 -1.44 17.03
CA SER A 365 -47.82 -0.94 18.40
C SER A 365 -48.08 0.56 18.36
N GLY A 366 -49.33 0.96 18.66
CA GLY A 366 -49.79 2.34 18.52
C GLY A 366 -49.70 2.81 17.07
N MET A 367 -49.03 3.94 16.84
CA MET A 367 -48.79 4.51 15.51
C MET A 367 -47.55 3.93 14.80
N THR A 368 -46.86 2.95 15.41
CA THR A 368 -45.65 2.37 14.82
C THR A 368 -45.87 0.95 14.33
N THR A 369 -45.20 0.61 13.24
CA THR A 369 -45.12 -0.74 12.69
C THR A 369 -43.67 -1.22 12.72
N SER A 370 -43.49 -2.53 12.91
CA SER A 370 -42.20 -3.20 12.88
C SER A 370 -42.38 -4.65 12.42
N PHE A 371 -41.31 -5.35 12.08
CA PHE A 371 -41.34 -6.79 11.88
C PHE A 371 -40.23 -7.47 12.68
N VAL A 372 -40.43 -8.75 12.94
CA VAL A 372 -39.47 -9.64 13.58
C VAL A 372 -39.24 -10.82 12.68
N ILE A 373 -37.99 -11.24 12.56
CA ILE A 373 -37.60 -12.42 11.80
C ILE A 373 -37.41 -13.57 12.78
N LYS A 374 -38.12 -14.67 12.56
CA LYS A 374 -38.03 -15.86 13.41
C LYS A 374 -37.52 -17.07 12.64
N ASP A 375 -36.81 -17.94 13.35
CA ASP A 375 -36.48 -19.27 12.82
C ASP A 375 -37.69 -20.22 12.87
N LYS A 376 -37.51 -21.43 12.32
CA LYS A 376 -38.57 -22.48 12.30
C LYS A 376 -38.99 -22.95 13.70
N CYS A 377 -38.17 -22.71 14.72
CA CYS A 377 -38.46 -23.03 16.11
C CYS A 377 -39.17 -21.86 16.84
N GLY A 378 -39.38 -20.73 16.16
CA GLY A 378 -40.01 -19.54 16.70
C GLY A 378 -39.06 -18.61 17.45
N ASN A 379 -37.74 -18.87 17.44
CA ASN A 379 -36.76 -18.00 18.07
C ASN A 379 -36.58 -16.72 17.24
N VAL A 380 -36.49 -15.58 17.92
CA VAL A 380 -36.25 -14.29 17.28
C VAL A 380 -34.78 -14.19 16.89
N LEU A 381 -34.51 -13.99 15.61
CA LEU A 381 -33.16 -13.79 15.09
C LEU A 381 -32.83 -12.31 14.95
N ALA A 382 -33.80 -11.49 14.51
CA ALA A 382 -33.60 -10.06 14.33
C ALA A 382 -34.91 -9.26 14.36
N ASN A 383 -34.83 -7.97 14.68
CA ASN A 383 -35.97 -7.06 14.77
C ASN A 383 -35.76 -5.84 13.87
N SER A 384 -36.82 -5.40 13.18
CA SER A 384 -36.77 -4.18 12.39
C SER A 384 -36.74 -2.94 13.28
N THR A 385 -36.26 -1.83 12.72
CA THR A 385 -36.50 -0.50 13.30
C THR A 385 -38.00 -0.20 13.27
N LYS A 386 -38.52 0.52 14.28
CA LYS A 386 -39.92 0.95 14.31
C LYS A 386 -40.15 2.09 13.32
N LEU A 387 -41.20 1.98 12.51
CA LEU A 387 -41.57 2.93 11.45
C LEU A 387 -42.96 3.52 11.70
N LEU A 388 -43.20 4.76 11.28
CA LEU A 388 -44.50 5.43 11.44
C LEU A 388 -45.55 5.00 10.38
N SER A 389 -45.14 4.29 9.32
CA SER A 389 -46.03 3.86 8.23
C SER A 389 -45.82 2.38 7.90
N GLY A 390 -46.90 1.66 7.57
CA GLY A 390 -46.85 0.26 7.14
C GLY A 390 -46.34 0.05 5.71
N LEU A 391 -46.43 1.09 4.85
CA LEU A 391 -45.90 1.05 3.48
C LEU A 391 -44.37 1.01 3.46
N ASP A 392 -43.73 1.68 4.42
CA ASP A 392 -42.26 1.61 4.58
C ASP A 392 -41.79 0.24 5.06
N LEU A 393 -42.65 -0.50 5.77
CA LEU A 393 -42.34 -1.82 6.31
C LEU A 393 -42.24 -2.89 5.22
N ASP A 394 -43.18 -2.90 4.27
CA ASP A 394 -43.16 -3.83 3.14
C ASP A 394 -41.97 -3.58 2.21
N ARG A 395 -41.62 -2.31 2.03
CA ARG A 395 -40.44 -1.90 1.27
C ARG A 395 -39.14 -2.41 1.91
N ASP A 396 -39.01 -2.30 3.23
CA ASP A 396 -37.83 -2.77 3.96
C ASP A 396 -37.71 -4.30 3.91
N ILE A 397 -38.83 -5.03 3.97
CA ILE A 397 -38.85 -6.49 3.78
C ILE A 397 -38.37 -6.84 2.38
N ASP A 398 -39.00 -6.29 1.33
CA ASP A 398 -38.63 -6.55 -0.05
C ASP A 398 -37.15 -6.21 -0.33
N PHE A 399 -36.67 -5.12 0.26
CA PHE A 399 -35.26 -4.74 0.17
C PHE A 399 -34.33 -5.78 0.82
N LEU A 400 -34.65 -6.26 2.03
CA LEU A 400 -33.86 -7.29 2.71
C LEU A 400 -33.84 -8.60 1.93
N GLN A 401 -34.99 -9.07 1.44
CA GLN A 401 -35.06 -10.33 0.70
C GLN A 401 -34.19 -10.33 -0.56
N ASN A 402 -34.13 -9.19 -1.25
CA ASN A 402 -33.39 -9.06 -2.49
C ASN A 402 -31.89 -8.84 -2.29
N ASN A 403 -31.47 -8.32 -1.13
CA ASN A 403 -30.12 -7.78 -0.96
C ASN A 403 -29.32 -8.38 0.21
N TYR A 404 -29.95 -9.03 1.20
CA TYR A 404 -29.27 -9.54 2.40
C TYR A 404 -28.16 -10.55 2.10
N ASN A 405 -28.42 -11.51 1.21
CA ASN A 405 -27.43 -12.54 0.84
C ASN A 405 -26.25 -11.99 0.01
N ARG A 406 -26.30 -10.72 -0.37
CA ARG A 406 -25.25 -10.00 -1.09
C ARG A 406 -24.61 -8.91 -0.23
N ALA A 407 -24.95 -8.87 1.05
CA ALA A 407 -24.54 -7.80 1.92
C ALA A 407 -23.04 -7.85 2.24
N GLU A 408 -22.41 -6.69 2.24
CA GLU A 408 -21.05 -6.54 2.74
C GLU A 408 -21.05 -6.58 4.27
N ILE A 409 -20.21 -7.44 4.87
CA ILE A 409 -20.01 -7.48 6.32
C ILE A 409 -18.86 -6.54 6.69
N ILE A 410 -19.17 -5.56 7.55
CA ILE A 410 -18.25 -4.54 8.05
C ILE A 410 -18.08 -4.77 9.55
N GLU A 411 -16.85 -5.00 10.00
CA GLU A 411 -16.56 -5.15 11.43
C GLU A 411 -16.21 -3.80 12.06
N ILE A 412 -16.93 -3.43 13.11
CA ILE A 412 -16.74 -2.18 13.84
C ILE A 412 -16.31 -2.51 15.27
N SER A 413 -15.10 -2.07 15.63
CA SER A 413 -14.62 -2.10 17.01
C SER A 413 -15.08 -0.81 17.69
N SER A 414 -15.91 -0.91 18.73
CA SER A 414 -16.14 0.27 19.58
C SER A 414 -14.83 0.61 20.29
N PRO A 415 -14.40 1.88 20.34
CA PRO A 415 -13.24 2.26 21.11
C PRO A 415 -13.46 1.90 22.59
N PRO A 416 -12.43 1.49 23.34
CA PRO A 416 -12.54 1.41 24.79
C PRO A 416 -12.90 2.81 25.31
N ASN A 417 -14.00 2.90 26.06
CA ASN A 417 -14.44 4.14 26.73
C ASN A 417 -13.32 4.76 27.56
#